data_AF-A0A656G9J1-F1
#
_entry.id   AF-A0A656G9J1-F1
#
_cell.length_a   1.000
_cell.length_b   1.000
_cell.length_c   1.000
_cell.angle_alpha   90.00
_cell.angle_beta   90.00
_cell.angle_gamma   90.00
#
_symmetry.space_group_name_H-M   'P 1'
#
loop_
_entity.id
_entity.type
_entity.pdbx_description
1 polymer ?
#
loop_
_entity_poly.entity_id
_entity_poly.type
_entity_poly.pdbx_seq_one_letter_code
_entity_poly.pdbx_strand_id
1 'polypeptide(L)'
;MKPYVAITLAGEELWLLADKAIYYPAERSLLIADAHFGKAAAYRKLGQPVPHGTTKANLRRLDSLLDAYACDHLIFLGDFLHAPESHAAGTLAALEQWRGEHPALRITLIRGNHDKRAGDPPAYLGIDVVPE
;
A
#
# COMPACT_ATOMS: atom_id res chain seq x y z
N MET A 1 -5.53 24.62 -3.20
CA MET A 1 -4.83 24.08 -4.39
C MET A 1 -5.34 22.67 -4.60
N LYS A 2 -5.76 22.29 -5.82
CA LYS A 2 -6.10 20.89 -6.11
C LYS A 2 -4.77 20.11 -6.15
N PRO A 3 -4.46 19.21 -5.19
CA PRO A 3 -3.13 18.63 -5.05
C PRO A 3 -2.92 17.43 -5.99
N TYR A 4 -3.46 17.52 -7.21
CA TYR A 4 -3.36 16.48 -8.23
C TYR A 4 -3.26 17.08 -9.63
N VAL A 5 -2.65 16.32 -10.54
CA VAL A 5 -2.67 16.59 -11.99
C VAL A 5 -3.56 15.55 -12.63
N ALA A 6 -4.64 15.99 -13.30
CA ALA A 6 -5.49 15.10 -14.07
C ALA A 6 -4.86 14.82 -15.44
N ILE A 7 -4.87 13.55 -15.86
CA ILE A 7 -4.43 13.11 -17.17
C ILE A 7 -5.49 12.20 -17.81
N THR A 8 -5.44 12.08 -19.12
CA THR A 8 -6.17 11.04 -19.85
C THR A 8 -5.20 9.94 -20.28
N LEU A 9 -5.46 8.70 -19.89
CA LEU A 9 -4.67 7.54 -20.27
C LEU A 9 -5.61 6.41 -20.70
N ALA A 10 -5.38 5.85 -21.89
CA ALA A 10 -6.20 4.77 -22.45
C ALA A 10 -7.73 5.09 -22.51
N GLY A 11 -8.10 6.37 -22.60
CA GLY A 11 -9.50 6.82 -22.61
C GLY A 11 -10.07 7.17 -21.23
N GLU A 12 -9.32 6.93 -20.16
CA GLU A 12 -9.76 7.11 -18.78
C GLU A 12 -9.12 8.33 -18.12
N GLU A 13 -9.84 9.00 -17.23
CA GLU A 13 -9.29 10.09 -16.41
C GLU A 13 -8.59 9.52 -15.17
N LEU A 14 -7.32 9.88 -14.98
CA LEU A 14 -6.53 9.51 -13.81
C LEU A 14 -5.98 10.75 -13.12
N TRP A 15 -6.01 10.76 -11.79
CA TRP A 15 -5.46 11.84 -10.99
C TRP A 15 -4.12 11.43 -10.40
N LEU A 16 -3.05 12.05 -10.88
CA LEU A 16 -1.71 11.86 -10.35
C LEU A 16 -1.57 12.70 -9.08
N LEU A 17 -1.47 12.02 -7.94
CA LEU A 17 -1.40 12.66 -6.63
C LEU A 17 0.06 12.95 -6.28
N ALA A 18 0.33 14.13 -5.72
CA ALA A 18 1.67 14.50 -5.25
C ALA A 18 2.23 13.49 -4.23
N ASP A 19 1.34 12.76 -3.55
CA ASP A 19 1.70 11.77 -2.57
C ASP A 19 2.08 10.37 -3.12
N LYS A 20 2.48 10.29 -4.39
CA LYS A 20 2.96 9.07 -5.06
C LYS A 20 1.87 7.99 -5.14
N ALA A 21 0.68 8.41 -5.50
CA ALA A 21 -0.46 7.53 -5.74
C ALA A 21 -1.21 8.03 -6.98
N ILE A 22 -2.05 7.16 -7.54
CA ILE A 22 -3.02 7.52 -8.56
C ILE A 22 -4.40 7.31 -7.98
N TYR A 23 -5.28 8.29 -8.10
CA TYR A 23 -6.70 8.07 -7.88
C TYR A 23 -7.39 7.92 -9.23
N TYR A 24 -8.18 6.86 -9.38
CA TYR A 24 -8.98 6.57 -10.57
C TYR A 24 -10.45 6.83 -10.23
N PRO A 25 -11.03 7.98 -10.63
CA PRO A 25 -12.35 8.39 -10.17
C PRO A 25 -13.49 7.49 -10.64
N ALA A 26 -13.43 6.97 -11.88
CA ALA A 26 -14.48 6.13 -12.43
C ALA A 26 -14.65 4.82 -11.63
N GLU A 27 -13.53 4.27 -11.17
CA GLU A 27 -13.47 3.04 -10.38
C GLU A 27 -13.37 3.28 -8.87
N ARG A 28 -13.43 4.55 -8.42
CA ARG A 28 -13.30 4.94 -7.00
C ARG A 28 -12.11 4.25 -6.32
N SER A 29 -11.00 4.18 -7.04
CA SER A 29 -9.86 3.32 -6.71
C SER A 29 -8.61 4.15 -6.45
N LEU A 30 -7.86 3.77 -5.41
CA LEU A 30 -6.53 4.29 -5.13
C LEU A 30 -5.49 3.26 -5.55
N LEU A 31 -4.52 3.66 -6.38
CA LEU A 31 -3.46 2.80 -6.88
C LEU A 31 -2.11 3.24 -6.30
N ILE A 32 -1.37 2.30 -5.72
CA ILE A 32 -0.06 2.52 -5.10
C ILE A 32 0.90 1.41 -5.53
N ALA A 33 2.11 1.76 -5.93
CA ALA A 33 3.19 0.80 -6.19
C ALA A 33 4.24 0.87 -5.07
N ASP A 34 5.02 -0.20 -4.89
CA ASP A 34 6.24 -0.21 -4.08
C ASP A 34 6.02 0.22 -2.61
N ALA A 35 4.92 -0.20 -1.98
CA ALA A 35 4.56 0.20 -0.62
C ALA A 35 5.61 -0.23 0.43
N HIS A 36 6.25 -1.39 0.22
CA HIS A 36 7.39 -1.90 0.99
C HIS A 36 7.20 -1.82 2.52
N PHE A 37 6.05 -2.27 3.03
CA PHE A 37 5.84 -2.35 4.47
C PHE A 37 6.90 -3.25 5.12
N GLY A 38 7.39 -2.86 6.30
CA GLY A 38 8.43 -3.62 7.03
C GLY A 38 9.88 -3.33 6.63
N LYS A 39 10.15 -2.50 5.61
CA LYS A 39 11.52 -2.12 5.19
C LYS A 39 12.39 -1.61 6.34
N ALA A 40 11.83 -0.78 7.21
CA ALA A 40 12.54 -0.27 8.37
C ALA A 40 12.86 -1.34 9.42
N ALA A 41 12.00 -2.36 9.58
CA ALA A 41 12.24 -3.48 10.49
C ALA A 41 13.38 -4.37 9.97
N ALA A 42 13.44 -4.61 8.65
CA ALA A 42 14.50 -5.36 8.00
C ALA A 42 15.88 -4.70 8.20
N TYR A 43 16.00 -3.39 7.96
CA TYR A 43 17.28 -2.68 8.18
C TYR A 43 17.73 -2.66 9.64
N ARG A 44 16.81 -2.54 10.61
CA ARG A 44 17.15 -2.60 12.04
C ARG A 44 17.73 -3.95 12.45
N LYS A 45 17.19 -5.05 11.92
CA LYS A 45 17.70 -6.41 12.18
C LYS A 45 19.15 -6.57 11.67
N LEU A 46 19.52 -5.82 10.64
CA LEU A 46 20.88 -5.79 10.07
C LEU A 46 21.80 -4.74 10.74
N GLY A 47 21.36 -4.10 11.83
CA GLY A 47 22.16 -3.09 12.55
C GLY A 47 22.39 -1.79 11.76
N GLN A 48 21.65 -1.56 10.67
CA GLN A 48 21.82 -0.37 9.85
C GLN A 48 21.03 0.81 10.44
N PRO A 49 21.56 2.05 10.37
CA PRO A 49 20.79 3.24 10.71
C PRO A 49 19.60 3.35 9.76
N VAL A 50 18.39 3.41 10.31
CA VAL A 50 17.16 3.37 9.52
C VAL A 50 16.51 4.74 9.49
N PRO A 51 16.20 5.32 8.31
CA PRO A 51 15.43 6.56 8.23
C PRO A 51 14.03 6.40 8.84
N HIS A 52 13.41 7.52 9.19
CA HIS A 52 12.19 7.61 10.02
C HIS A 52 10.90 7.06 9.36
N GLY A 53 10.99 6.52 8.14
CA GLY A 53 9.86 5.91 7.42
C GLY A 53 9.45 4.58 8.06
N THR A 54 8.55 4.64 9.03
CA THR A 54 7.99 3.46 9.70
C THR A 54 6.73 2.98 8.99
N THR A 55 6.38 1.70 9.15
CA THR A 55 5.08 1.14 8.73
C THR A 55 3.92 2.05 9.12
N LYS A 56 3.91 2.58 10.36
CA LYS A 56 2.89 3.52 10.84
C LYS A 56 2.83 4.83 10.07
N ALA A 57 3.97 5.38 9.63
CA ALA A 57 3.99 6.60 8.83
C ALA A 57 3.39 6.37 7.43
N ASN A 58 3.68 5.22 6.82
CA ASN A 58 3.10 4.83 5.54
C ASN A 58 1.58 4.64 5.66
N LEU A 59 1.12 3.97 6.72
CA LEU A 59 -0.32 3.77 6.97
C LEU A 59 -1.07 5.10 7.17
N ARG A 60 -0.52 6.04 7.97
CA ARG A 60 -1.15 7.37 8.12
C ARG A 60 -1.26 8.16 6.82
N ARG A 61 -0.27 8.02 5.93
CA ARG A 61 -0.31 8.64 4.61
C ARG A 61 -1.42 8.02 3.76
N LEU A 62 -1.59 6.71 3.85
CA LEU A 62 -2.68 5.99 3.20
C LEU A 62 -4.04 6.45 3.73
N ASP A 63 -4.21 6.58 5.05
CA ASP A 63 -5.43 7.12 5.66
C ASP A 63 -5.76 8.52 5.13
N SER A 64 -4.75 9.39 5.08
CA SER A 64 -4.93 10.76 4.57
C SER A 64 -5.41 10.78 3.10
N LEU A 65 -4.98 9.80 2.29
CA LEU A 65 -5.45 9.64 0.91
C LEU A 65 -6.87 9.07 0.86
N LEU A 66 -7.17 8.05 1.67
CA LEU A 66 -8.50 7.44 1.75
C LEU A 66 -9.57 8.41 2.29
N ASP A 67 -9.19 9.35 3.17
CA ASP A 67 -10.08 10.40 3.67
C ASP A 67 -10.29 11.52 2.63
N ALA A 68 -9.26 11.84 1.84
CA ALA A 68 -9.30 12.93 0.87
C ALA A 68 -10.03 12.57 -0.44
N TYR A 69 -10.08 11.27 -0.78
CA TYR A 69 -10.64 10.78 -2.04
C TYR A 69 -11.64 9.66 -1.74
N ALA A 70 -12.78 9.68 -2.42
CA ALA A 70 -13.85 8.72 -2.19
C ALA A 70 -13.48 7.32 -2.70
N CYS A 71 -12.69 6.58 -1.92
CA CYS A 71 -12.15 5.28 -2.28
C CYS A 71 -12.98 4.13 -1.69
N ASP A 72 -13.31 3.13 -2.49
CA ASP A 72 -13.80 1.83 -1.97
C ASP A 72 -12.88 0.66 -2.33
N HIS A 73 -11.83 0.93 -3.13
CA HIS A 73 -10.84 -0.06 -3.54
C HIS A 73 -9.43 0.53 -3.47
N LEU A 74 -8.54 -0.17 -2.77
CA LEU A 74 -7.11 0.06 -2.77
C LEU A 74 -6.40 -1.03 -3.56
N ILE A 75 -5.60 -0.65 -4.55
CA ILE A 75 -4.86 -1.57 -5.41
C ILE A 75 -3.37 -1.32 -5.22
N PHE A 76 -2.67 -2.34 -4.72
CA PHE A 76 -1.22 -2.38 -4.68
C PHE A 76 -0.68 -3.00 -5.98
N LEU A 77 0.12 -2.23 -6.70
CA LEU A 77 0.80 -2.62 -7.93
C LEU A 77 2.19 -3.21 -7.61
N GLY A 78 2.21 -4.28 -6.83
CA GLY A 78 3.41 -5.02 -6.44
C GLY A 78 4.20 -4.44 -5.27
N ASP A 79 5.12 -5.29 -4.79
CA ASP A 79 6.13 -5.03 -3.76
C ASP A 79 5.52 -4.46 -2.47
N PHE A 80 4.48 -5.15 -1.98
CA PHE A 80 3.72 -4.80 -0.79
C PHE A 80 4.53 -5.05 0.49
N LEU A 81 5.18 -6.21 0.60
CA LEU A 81 6.11 -6.54 1.67
C LEU A 81 7.55 -6.45 1.17
N HIS A 82 8.45 -5.87 1.97
CA HIS A 82 9.82 -5.61 1.52
C HIS A 82 10.70 -6.87 1.38
N ALA A 83 10.50 -7.85 2.25
CA ALA A 83 11.28 -9.09 2.34
C ALA A 83 10.57 -10.11 3.26
N PRO A 84 10.96 -11.39 3.32
CA PRO A 84 10.42 -12.35 4.29
C PRO A 84 10.45 -11.83 5.74
N GLU A 85 11.46 -11.05 6.11
CA GLU A 85 11.58 -10.42 7.43
C GLU A 85 10.53 -9.35 7.70
N SER A 86 9.77 -8.92 6.68
CA SER A 86 8.67 -7.97 6.80
C SER A 86 7.43 -8.59 7.44
N HIS A 87 7.39 -9.93 7.57
CA HIS A 87 6.49 -10.67 8.47
C HIS A 87 6.84 -10.49 9.96
N ALA A 88 7.75 -9.58 10.32
CA ALA A 88 8.00 -9.22 11.71
C ALA A 88 6.67 -8.84 12.40
N ALA A 89 6.46 -9.39 13.60
CA ALA A 89 5.19 -9.27 14.33
C ALA A 89 4.69 -7.82 14.46
N GLY A 90 5.59 -6.85 14.64
CA GLY A 90 5.21 -5.43 14.74
C GLY A 90 4.69 -4.81 13.43
N THR A 91 5.15 -5.28 12.26
CA THR A 91 4.63 -4.83 10.96
C THR A 91 3.27 -5.43 10.69
N LEU A 92 3.13 -6.75 10.89
CA LEU A 92 1.87 -7.45 10.67
C LEU A 92 0.77 -6.97 11.63
N ALA A 93 1.09 -6.74 12.90
CA ALA A 93 0.12 -6.21 13.87
C ALA A 93 -0.35 -4.79 13.50
N ALA A 94 0.54 -3.94 12.96
CA ALA A 94 0.15 -2.61 12.50
C ALA A 94 -0.75 -2.67 11.26
N LEU A 95 -0.46 -3.58 10.32
CA LEU A 95 -1.30 -3.82 9.14
C LEU A 95 -2.66 -4.40 9.53
N GLU A 96 -2.69 -5.33 10.48
CA GLU A 96 -3.92 -5.94 10.98
C GLU A 96 -4.82 -4.91 11.66
N GLN A 97 -4.25 -4.08 12.55
CA GLN A 97 -4.99 -3.00 13.20
C GLN A 97 -5.58 -2.05 12.16
N TRP A 98 -4.76 -1.58 11.23
CA TRP A 98 -5.20 -0.67 10.17
C TRP A 98 -6.28 -1.31 9.28
N ARG A 99 -6.13 -2.59 8.92
CA ARG A 99 -7.14 -3.32 8.15
C ARG A 99 -8.48 -3.38 8.88
N GLY A 100 -8.46 -3.55 10.21
CA GLY A 100 -9.64 -3.55 11.07
C GLY A 100 -10.34 -2.20 11.17
N GLU A 101 -9.62 -1.10 10.97
CA GLU A 101 -10.17 0.26 10.89
C GLU A 101 -10.87 0.51 9.54
N HIS A 102 -10.53 -0.26 8.49
CA HIS A 102 -11.06 -0.14 7.13
C HIS A 102 -11.83 -1.38 6.64
N PRO A 103 -12.77 -1.97 7.40
CA PRO A 103 -13.33 -3.30 7.11
C PRO A 103 -14.01 -3.40 5.73
N ALA A 104 -14.65 -2.32 5.29
CA ALA A 104 -15.35 -2.25 4.00
C ALA A 104 -14.45 -1.97 2.79
N LEU A 105 -13.20 -1.55 3.01
CA LEU A 105 -12.27 -1.25 1.93
C LEU A 105 -11.85 -2.56 1.24
N ARG A 106 -12.10 -2.65 -0.07
CA ARG A 106 -11.56 -3.74 -0.89
C ARG A 106 -10.07 -3.49 -1.09
N ILE A 107 -9.26 -4.52 -0.95
CA ILE A 107 -7.81 -4.40 -1.16
C ILE A 107 -7.36 -5.50 -2.10
N THR A 108 -6.71 -5.11 -3.19
CA THR A 108 -6.08 -6.03 -4.14
C THR A 108 -4.58 -5.82 -4.16
N LEU A 109 -3.81 -6.90 -4.18
CA LEU A 109 -2.37 -6.91 -4.45
C LEU A 109 -2.14 -7.64 -5.77
N ILE A 110 -1.66 -6.91 -6.78
CA ILE A 110 -1.05 -7.51 -7.98
C ILE A 110 0.39 -7.86 -7.62
N ARG A 111 0.75 -9.14 -7.63
CA ARG A 111 2.05 -9.60 -7.10
C ARG A 111 3.23 -9.06 -7.91
N GLY A 112 4.12 -8.35 -7.22
CA GLY A 112 5.42 -7.94 -7.72
C GLY A 112 6.49 -9.03 -7.54
N ASN A 113 7.72 -8.69 -7.90
CA ASN A 113 8.85 -9.61 -7.83
C ASN A 113 9.33 -9.84 -6.38
N HIS A 114 9.21 -8.84 -5.50
CA HIS A 114 9.53 -9.02 -4.08
C HIS A 114 8.48 -9.86 -3.37
N ASP A 115 7.19 -9.75 -3.74
CA ASP A 115 6.11 -10.54 -3.13
C ASP A 115 6.31 -12.04 -3.39
N LYS A 116 6.75 -12.44 -4.59
CA LYS A 116 7.10 -13.84 -4.92
C LYS A 116 8.17 -14.41 -3.97
N ARG A 117 9.05 -13.57 -3.42
CA ARG A 117 10.13 -13.97 -2.50
C ARG A 117 9.71 -13.89 -1.03
N ALA A 118 8.94 -12.86 -0.67
CA ALA A 118 8.46 -12.62 0.69
C ALA A 118 7.27 -13.52 1.09
N GLY A 119 6.57 -14.07 0.09
CA GLY A 119 5.30 -14.75 0.27
C GLY A 119 4.12 -13.78 0.32
N ASP A 120 2.93 -14.30 0.04
CA ASP A 120 1.70 -13.52 0.06
C ASP A 120 1.41 -12.98 1.48
N PRO A 121 0.72 -11.83 1.60
CA PRO A 121 0.27 -11.34 2.89
C PRO A 121 -0.63 -12.37 3.59
N PRO A 122 -0.61 -12.44 4.94
CA PRO A 122 -1.46 -13.38 5.67
C PRO A 122 -2.95 -13.21 5.31
N ALA A 123 -3.65 -14.33 5.14
CA ALA A 123 -5.04 -14.35 4.69
C ALA A 123 -6.01 -13.56 5.59
N TYR A 124 -5.70 -13.45 6.89
CA TYR A 124 -6.52 -12.68 7.84
C TYR A 124 -6.53 -11.17 7.55
N LEU A 125 -5.60 -10.66 6.75
CA LEU A 125 -5.62 -9.26 6.28
C LEU A 125 -6.70 -9.04 5.19
N GLY A 126 -7.33 -10.10 4.66
CA GLY A 126 -8.40 -9.98 3.68
C GLY A 126 -7.99 -9.19 2.44
N ILE A 127 -6.75 -9.38 1.98
CA ILE A 127 -6.21 -8.80 0.75
C ILE A 127 -6.37 -9.84 -0.36
N ASP A 128 -7.01 -9.46 -1.46
CA ASP A 128 -7.13 -10.29 -2.65
C ASP A 128 -5.81 -10.26 -3.44
N VAL A 129 -5.16 -11.40 -3.61
CA VAL A 129 -3.82 -11.49 -4.21
C VAL A 129 -3.94 -12.10 -5.60
N VAL A 130 -3.57 -11.33 -6.62
CA VAL A 130 -3.64 -11.73 -8.04
C VAL A 130 -2.24 -11.82 -8.65
N PRO A 131 -2.01 -12.68 -9.67
CA PRO A 131 -0.76 -12.69 -10.42
C PRO A 131 -0.57 -11.40 -11.25
N GLU A 132 0.68 -11.13 -11.63
CA GLU A 132 1.06 -10.16 -12.68
C GLU A 132 0.59 -10.62 -14.07
#